data_AF-A0A8U0M4E8-F1
#
_entry.id   AF-A0A8U0M4E8-F1
#
_cell.length_a   1.000
_cell.length_b   1.000
_cell.length_c   1.000
_cell.angle_alpha   90.00
_cell.angle_beta   90.00
_cell.angle_gamma   90.00
#
_symmetry.space_group_name_H-M   'P 1'
#
loop_
_entity.id
_entity.type
_entity.pdbx_description
1 polymer ?
#
loop_
_entity_poly.entity_id
_entity_poly.type
_entity_poly.pdbx_seq_one_letter_code
_entity_poly.pdbx_strand_id
1 'polypeptide(L)'
;MNRIKRYLGLLWLALAGLAGYFGTTSLGIPKLISGKLDDLVFGIIIVFILMPLIVGGLGCFAIYALQGEYDEETVKSASSGQET
;
A
#
# COMPACT_ATOMS: atom_id res chain seq x y z
N MET A 1 22.91 0.34 -2.53
CA MET A 1 22.04 -0.24 -3.59
C MET A 1 20.62 0.32 -3.44
N ASN A 2 20.44 1.61 -3.74
CA ASN A 2 19.31 2.39 -3.21
C ASN A 2 18.20 2.59 -4.26
N ARG A 3 18.43 2.15 -5.50
CA ARG A 3 17.47 2.28 -6.60
C ARG A 3 16.38 1.23 -6.55
N ILE A 4 16.70 -0.04 -6.24
CA ILE A 4 15.70 -1.12 -6.21
C ILE A 4 14.59 -0.81 -5.21
N LYS A 5 14.94 -0.43 -3.96
CA LYS A 5 13.95 -0.13 -2.92
C LYS A 5 13.10 1.10 -3.26
N ARG A 6 13.70 2.11 -3.91
CA ARG A 6 13.03 3.31 -4.38
C ARG A 6 12.08 3.07 -5.57
N TYR A 7 12.48 2.21 -6.52
CA TYR A 7 11.59 1.75 -7.60
C TYR A 7 10.44 0.91 -7.06
N LEU A 8 10.69 0.09 -6.03
CA LEU A 8 9.66 -0.71 -5.39
C LEU A 8 8.62 0.17 -4.69
N GLY A 9 9.05 1.21 -3.96
CA GLY A 9 8.15 2.19 -3.37
C GLY A 9 7.32 2.96 -4.41
N LEU A 10 7.95 3.41 -5.50
CA LEU A 10 7.26 4.10 -6.59
C LEU A 10 6.25 3.20 -7.32
N LEU A 11 6.62 1.94 -7.55
CA LEU A 11 5.72 0.93 -8.11
C LEU A 11 4.53 0.68 -7.18
N TRP A 12 4.75 0.62 -5.87
CA TRP A 12 3.72 0.40 -4.88
C TRP A 12 2.77 1.59 -4.74
N LEU A 13 3.28 2.83 -4.89
CA LEU A 13 2.46 4.04 -4.95
C LEU A 13 1.55 4.02 -6.18
N ALA A 14 2.10 3.68 -7.36
CA ALA A 14 1.35 3.56 -8.59
C ALA A 14 0.27 2.47 -8.48
N LEU A 15 0.62 1.31 -7.88
CA LEU A 15 -0.34 0.23 -7.60
C LEU A 15 -1.42 0.66 -6.61
N ALA A 16 -1.08 1.42 -5.56
CA ALA A 16 -2.05 1.91 -4.59
C ALA A 16 -3.07 2.86 -5.24
N GLY A 17 -2.61 3.78 -6.08
CA GLY A 17 -3.48 4.67 -6.85
C GLY A 17 -4.38 3.89 -7.82
N LEU A 18 -3.81 2.91 -8.53
CA LEU A 18 -4.56 2.08 -9.47
C LEU A 18 -5.58 1.18 -8.75
N ALA A 19 -5.19 0.53 -7.65
CA ALA A 19 -6.05 -0.33 -6.84
C ALA A 19 -7.17 0.47 -6.16
N GLY A 20 -6.89 1.70 -5.73
CA GLY A 20 -7.91 2.63 -5.30
C GLY A 20 -8.91 2.91 -6.42
N TYR A 21 -8.43 3.38 -7.58
CA TYR A 21 -9.29 3.71 -8.71
C TYR A 21 -10.15 2.53 -9.17
N PHE A 22 -9.53 1.37 -9.43
CA PHE A 22 -10.22 0.16 -9.85
C PHE A 22 -11.13 -0.40 -8.76
N GLY A 23 -10.70 -0.36 -7.50
CA GLY A 23 -11.49 -0.82 -6.36
C GLY A 23 -12.76 0.01 -6.17
N THR A 24 -12.69 1.33 -6.28
CA THR A 24 -13.89 2.18 -6.19
C THR A 24 -14.80 1.98 -7.40
N THR A 25 -14.25 2.00 -8.61
CA THR A 25 -15.06 2.01 -9.85
C THR A 25 -15.61 0.64 -10.23
N SER A 26 -14.84 -0.45 -10.08
CA SER A 26 -15.29 -1.80 -10.44
C SER A 26 -15.97 -2.57 -9.32
N LEU A 27 -15.67 -2.28 -8.04
CA LEU A 27 -16.21 -3.02 -6.90
C LEU A 27 -17.11 -2.18 -6.01
N GLY A 28 -16.77 -0.92 -5.73
CA GLY A 28 -17.54 -0.05 -4.83
C GLY A 28 -18.83 0.48 -5.45
N ILE A 29 -18.72 1.26 -6.52
CA ILE A 29 -19.85 1.94 -7.18
C ILE A 29 -20.93 0.95 -7.68
N PRO A 30 -20.63 -0.14 -8.40
CA PRO A 30 -21.67 -1.06 -8.86
C PRO A 30 -22.39 -1.77 -7.71
N LYS A 31 -21.70 -2.02 -6.58
CA LYS A 31 -22.30 -2.59 -5.37
C LYS A 31 -23.28 -1.62 -4.68
N LEU A 32 -23.00 -0.32 -4.74
CA LEU A 32 -23.90 0.72 -4.21
C LEU A 32 -25.18 0.88 -5.04
N ILE A 33 -25.16 0.54 -6.33
CA ILE A 33 -26.28 0.74 -7.28
C ILE A 33 -27.13 -0.54 -7.44
N SER A 34 -26.63 -1.70 -7.00
CA SER A 34 -27.27 -3.02 -7.11
C SER A 34 -28.65 -3.14 -6.42
N GLY A 35 -29.03 -2.20 -5.55
CA GLY A 35 -30.37 -2.13 -4.94
C GLY A 35 -30.67 -3.18 -3.86
N LYS A 36 -29.72 -4.05 -3.54
CA LYS A 36 -29.79 -5.03 -2.43
C LYS A 36 -29.16 -4.43 -1.18
N LEU A 37 -29.86 -4.48 -0.04
CA LEU A 37 -29.38 -3.92 1.24
C LEU A 37 -28.04 -4.54 1.66
N ASP A 38 -27.88 -5.85 1.48
CA ASP A 38 -26.64 -6.58 1.79
C ASP A 38 -25.46 -6.09 0.95
N ASP A 39 -25.69 -5.85 -0.35
CA ASP A 39 -24.68 -5.33 -1.28
C ASP A 39 -24.34 -3.86 -0.99
N LEU A 40 -25.32 -3.07 -0.53
CA LEU A 40 -25.15 -1.68 -0.16
C LEU A 40 -24.25 -1.53 1.08
N VAL A 41 -24.50 -2.32 2.13
CA VAL A 41 -23.66 -2.33 3.35
C VAL A 41 -22.25 -2.81 3.01
N PHE A 42 -22.13 -3.87 2.21
CA PHE A 42 -20.82 -4.38 1.80
C PHE A 42 -20.06 -3.36 0.94
N GLY A 43 -20.76 -2.66 0.04
CA GLY A 43 -20.21 -1.57 -0.78
C GLY A 43 -19.69 -0.41 0.07
N ILE A 44 -20.43 0.00 1.11
CA ILE A 44 -20.00 1.08 2.01
C ILE A 44 -18.74 0.69 2.79
N ILE A 45 -18.64 -0.55 3.27
CA ILE A 45 -17.45 -1.06 3.97
C ILE A 45 -16.25 -1.07 3.01
N ILE A 46 -16.45 -1.51 1.77
CA ILE A 46 -15.37 -1.52 0.79
C ILE A 46 -14.86 -0.10 0.53
N VAL A 47 -15.76 0.86 0.28
CA VAL A 47 -15.38 2.23 -0.09
C VAL A 47 -14.81 3.02 1.09
N PHE A 48 -15.35 2.86 2.31
CA PHE A 48 -14.97 3.67 3.48
C PHE A 48 -13.96 3.01 4.41
N ILE A 49 -13.80 1.70 4.38
CA ILE A 49 -12.93 0.99 5.32
C ILE A 49 -11.85 0.25 4.54
N LEU A 50 -12.23 -0.66 3.65
CA LEU A 50 -11.28 -1.52 2.95
C LEU A 50 -10.37 -0.71 2.02
N MET A 51 -10.94 0.17 1.21
CA MET A 51 -10.21 0.96 0.23
C MET A 51 -9.24 1.96 0.90
N PRO A 52 -9.63 2.79 1.88
CA PRO A 52 -8.66 3.64 2.59
C PRO A 52 -7.65 2.84 3.42
N LEU A 53 -7.98 1.62 3.87
CA LEU A 53 -7.02 0.74 4.52
C LEU A 53 -5.97 0.22 3.54
N ILE A 54 -6.38 -0.21 2.35
CA ILE A 54 -5.47 -0.69 1.29
C ILE A 54 -4.63 0.48 0.76
N VAL A 55 -5.26 1.57 0.33
CA VAL A 55 -4.57 2.75 -0.21
C VAL A 55 -3.71 3.41 0.86
N GLY A 56 -4.18 3.50 2.10
CA GLY A 56 -3.42 4.02 3.22
C GLY A 56 -2.25 3.13 3.60
N GLY A 57 -2.44 1.81 3.71
CA GLY A 57 -1.39 0.84 4.04
C GLY A 57 -0.32 0.76 2.95
N LEU A 58 -0.72 0.60 1.68
CA LEU A 58 0.21 0.61 0.56
C LEU A 58 0.86 1.99 0.36
N GLY A 59 0.11 3.08 0.48
CA GLY A 59 0.63 4.44 0.34
C GLY A 59 1.65 4.79 1.42
N CYS A 60 1.38 4.41 2.67
CA CYS A 60 2.30 4.59 3.78
C CYS A 60 3.59 3.81 3.54
N PHE A 61 3.49 2.53 3.16
CA PHE A 61 4.65 1.70 2.80
C PHE A 61 5.44 2.28 1.62
N ALA A 62 4.76 2.80 0.60
CA ALA A 62 5.37 3.43 -0.55
C ALA A 62 6.15 4.71 -0.18
N ILE A 63 5.57 5.56 0.68
CA ILE A 63 6.22 6.80 1.15
C ILE A 63 7.45 6.47 1.99
N TYR A 64 7.38 5.50 2.90
CA TYR A 64 8.54 5.07 3.70
C TYR A 64 9.65 4.44 2.84
N ALA A 65 9.28 3.63 1.85
CA ALA A 65 10.24 3.07 0.89
C ALA A 65 10.90 4.16 0.01
N LEU A 66 10.18 5.25 -0.28
CA LEU A 66 10.71 6.42 -0.99
C LEU A 66 11.65 7.28 -0.14
N GLN A 67 11.39 7.40 1.17
CA GLN A 67 12.23 8.13 2.12
C GLN A 67 13.56 7.43 2.40
N GLY A 68 13.67 6.13 2.12
CA GLY A 68 14.93 5.40 2.24
C GLY A 68 15.26 4.96 3.66
N GLU A 69 14.32 5.00 4.60
CA GLU A 69 14.47 4.48 5.98
C GLU A 69 14.73 2.96 6.03
N TYR A 70 14.51 2.23 4.93
CA TYR A 70 14.87 0.82 4.78
C TYR A 70 16.33 0.60 4.32
N ASP A 71 17.20 1.61 4.43
CA ASP A 71 18.64 1.49 4.11
C ASP A 71 19.35 0.67 5.22
N GLU A 72 19.81 -0.52 4.85
CA GLU A 72 20.38 -1.53 5.77
C GLU A 72 21.85 -1.27 6.14
N GLU A 73 22.32 -0.01 6.16
CA GLU A 73 23.71 0.26 6.56
C GLU A 73 23.97 -0.02 8.05
N THR A 74 22.94 -0.14 8.89
CA THR A 74 23.11 -0.41 10.33
C THR A 74 23.24 -1.89 10.70
N VAL A 75 22.94 -2.85 9.81
CA VAL A 75 23.04 -4.29 10.15
C VAL A 75 24.43 -4.87 9.87
N LYS A 76 25.21 -4.27 8.96
CA LYS A 76 26.53 -4.80 8.58
C LYS A 76 27.69 -4.36 9.49
N SER A 77 27.51 -3.34 10.33
CA SER A 77 28.55 -2.94 11.30
C SER A 77 28.56 -3.77 12.59
N ALA A 78 27.52 -4.58 12.86
CA ALA A 78 27.44 -5.42 14.05
C ALA A 78 28.11 -6.81 13.89
N SER A 79 28.44 -7.25 12.66
CA SER A 79 29.10 -8.54 12.41
C SER A 79 30.59 -8.46 12.11
N SER A 80 31.20 -7.27 12.15
CA SER A 80 32.64 -7.03 11.91
C SER A 80 33.39 -6.56 13.17
N GLY A 81 32.82 -6.74 14.35
CA GLY A 81 33.43 -6.37 15.65
C GLY A 81 33.57 -7.53 16.63
N GLN A 82 33.32 -8.76 16.21
CA GLN A 82 33.55 -9.98 17.00
C GLN A 82 34.43 -10.96 16.23
N GLU A 83 35.59 -10.50 15.78
CA GLU A 83 36.75 -11.36 15.49
C GLU A 83 38.00 -10.48 15.66
N THR A 84 38.46 -10.36 16.91
CA THR A 84 39.86 -10.24 17.41
C THR A 84 39.86 -9.66 18.81
#